data_AF-A0A2V7FV13-F1
#
_entry.id   AF-A0A2V7FV13-F1
#
_cell.length_a   1.000
_cell.length_b   1.000
_cell.length_c   1.000
_cell.angle_alpha   90.00
_cell.angle_beta   90.00
_cell.angle_gamma   90.00
#
_symmetry.space_group_name_H-M   'P 1'
#
loop_
_entity.id
_entity.type
_entity.pdbx_description
1 polymer ?
#
loop_
_entity_poly.entity_id
_entity_poly.type
_entity_poly.pdbx_seq_one_letter_code
_entity_poly.pdbx_strand_id
1 'polypeptide(L)'
;MFWLVPSLSLAAQARYRVTTDGAWFYQEPGGKRLARLARGAIVVGGESQDTWQGVTVEGWIFVTSVGPTPRAGYDLAVSRAPEENLRSAPAGALIGKLPQGFLLNKVAEGTSGNWVHVLRAGWVEKSAVEAVAQVASTRAAVADSDTGGLTPGRRPRGPETPGQRSGVNAPDTSASPSAPVDPSRVESARRTVLYRAPEGAPAGTLAPSAPLRVLGRSGDWTRVELEGWVKSADLEIAPPGVLMGITAAELRTDPQRYAGQVLRWTLQYIAEQQADELRPEIPNGSRYFLARGPLPEHGFVYVIVPEAKRAQLESLSPLATIQVTARVRTGRTRFLGNPVLDLISLETLP
;
A
#
# COMPACT_ATOMS: atom_id res chain seq x y z
N MET A 1 -35.52 12.57 26.51
CA MET A 1 -35.72 11.27 25.83
C MET A 1 -34.44 10.98 25.05
N PHE A 2 -33.52 10.21 25.63
CA PHE A 2 -32.24 9.91 24.99
C PHE A 2 -32.42 8.77 24.00
N TRP A 3 -32.05 8.99 22.73
CA TRP A 3 -31.95 7.92 21.74
C TRP A 3 -30.59 7.24 21.87
N LEU A 4 -30.58 5.91 21.93
CA LEU A 4 -29.33 5.16 21.86
C LEU A 4 -28.78 5.29 20.44
N VAL A 5 -27.55 5.77 20.32
CA VAL A 5 -26.73 5.46 19.14
C VAL A 5 -26.43 3.95 19.23
N PRO A 6 -26.75 3.14 18.21
CA PRO A 6 -26.35 1.74 18.21
C PRO A 6 -24.82 1.68 18.12
N SER A 7 -24.18 1.29 19.21
CA SER A 7 -22.75 1.02 19.21
C SER A 7 -22.46 -0.07 18.19
N LEU A 8 -21.74 0.27 17.11
CA LEU A 8 -21.26 -0.71 16.14
C LEU A 8 -20.32 -1.68 16.87
N SER A 9 -20.83 -2.87 17.18
CA SER A 9 -20.10 -3.92 17.88
C SER A 9 -18.77 -4.18 17.20
N LEU A 10 -17.69 -4.25 17.99
CA LEU A 10 -16.32 -4.46 17.51
C LEU A 10 -16.06 -5.93 17.07
N ALA A 11 -17.04 -6.57 16.44
CA ALA A 11 -16.86 -7.81 15.71
C ALA A 11 -15.89 -7.58 14.54
N ALA A 12 -15.04 -8.56 14.26
CA ALA A 12 -14.00 -8.44 13.24
C ALA A 12 -14.61 -8.18 11.85
N GLN A 13 -14.57 -6.92 11.40
CA GLN A 13 -15.18 -6.49 10.15
C GLN A 13 -14.54 -7.23 8.97
N ALA A 14 -15.28 -8.16 8.36
CA ALA A 14 -14.81 -8.93 7.22
C ALA A 14 -14.53 -7.96 6.06
N ARG A 15 -13.32 -7.99 5.50
CA ARG A 15 -12.98 -7.17 4.33
C ARG A 15 -13.39 -7.92 3.08
N TYR A 16 -13.97 -7.20 2.13
CA TYR A 16 -14.39 -7.76 0.84
C TYR A 16 -13.62 -7.11 -0.30
N ARG A 17 -13.21 -7.90 -1.29
CA ARG A 17 -12.61 -7.41 -2.54
C ARG A 17 -13.67 -7.43 -3.63
N VAL A 18 -13.86 -6.32 -4.30
CA VAL A 18 -14.72 -6.23 -5.50
C VAL A 18 -14.05 -7.00 -6.64
N THR A 19 -14.72 -8.04 -7.16
CA THR A 19 -14.21 -8.92 -8.23
C THR A 19 -14.70 -8.49 -9.61
N THR A 20 -15.93 -7.97 -9.69
CA THR A 20 -16.54 -7.47 -10.94
C THR A 20 -16.16 -6.01 -11.17
N ASP A 21 -15.69 -5.65 -12.37
CA ASP A 21 -15.41 -4.25 -12.67
C ASP A 21 -16.69 -3.46 -12.95
N GLY A 22 -16.75 -2.22 -12.47
CA GLY A 22 -17.95 -1.38 -12.53
C GLY A 22 -19.13 -1.89 -11.67
N ALA A 23 -18.88 -2.75 -10.68
CA ALA A 23 -19.91 -3.35 -9.83
C ALA A 23 -20.83 -2.30 -9.21
N TRP A 24 -22.14 -2.52 -9.26
CA TRP A 24 -23.12 -1.56 -8.74
C TRP A 24 -23.17 -1.55 -7.21
N PHE A 25 -23.03 -0.35 -6.65
CA PHE A 25 -23.28 -0.05 -5.24
C PHE A 25 -24.66 0.59 -5.09
N TYR A 26 -25.48 0.03 -4.21
CA TYR A 26 -26.90 0.33 -4.03
C TYR A 26 -27.18 0.96 -2.65
N GLN A 27 -28.29 1.70 -2.54
CA GLN A 27 -28.76 2.25 -1.27
C GLN A 27 -29.27 1.15 -0.31
N GLU A 28 -30.00 0.19 -0.87
CA GLU A 28 -30.73 -0.90 -0.22
C GLU A 28 -30.65 -2.15 -1.14
N PRO A 29 -30.86 -3.37 -0.63
CA PRO A 29 -30.90 -4.59 -1.44
C PRO A 29 -31.84 -4.46 -2.65
N GLY A 30 -31.30 -4.57 -3.86
CA GLY A 30 -32.05 -4.43 -5.12
C GLY A 30 -32.62 -3.02 -5.41
N GLY A 31 -32.37 -2.03 -4.55
CA GLY A 31 -32.98 -0.72 -4.59
C GLY A 31 -32.29 0.27 -5.55
N LYS A 32 -32.20 1.53 -5.14
CA LYS A 32 -31.57 2.58 -5.97
C LYS A 32 -30.07 2.34 -6.15
N ARG A 33 -29.61 2.23 -7.39
CA ARG A 33 -28.19 2.30 -7.77
C ARG A 33 -27.62 3.68 -7.44
N LEU A 34 -26.53 3.71 -6.69
CA LEU A 34 -25.88 4.95 -6.24
C LEU A 34 -24.52 5.19 -6.93
N ALA A 35 -23.67 4.17 -7.07
CA ALA A 35 -22.33 4.32 -7.64
C ALA A 35 -21.83 3.04 -8.33
N ARG A 36 -20.68 3.12 -9.00
CA ARG A 36 -19.93 1.97 -9.53
C ARG A 36 -18.61 1.80 -8.79
N LEU A 37 -18.30 0.58 -8.35
CA LEU A 37 -17.03 0.23 -7.72
C LEU A 37 -16.05 -0.33 -8.75
N ALA A 38 -14.76 -0.09 -8.55
CA ALA A 38 -13.70 -0.59 -9.41
C ALA A 38 -13.28 -2.02 -8.99
N ARG A 39 -12.92 -2.87 -9.96
CA ARG A 39 -12.35 -4.19 -9.66
C ARG A 39 -11.07 -4.05 -8.84
N GLY A 40 -10.94 -4.87 -7.81
CA GLY A 40 -9.83 -4.86 -6.86
C GLY A 40 -10.01 -3.92 -5.66
N ALA A 41 -11.04 -3.07 -5.66
CA ALA A 41 -11.38 -2.23 -4.51
C ALA A 41 -11.63 -3.08 -3.26
N ILE A 42 -11.11 -2.64 -2.11
CA ILE A 42 -11.36 -3.25 -0.80
C ILE A 42 -12.44 -2.44 -0.09
N VAL A 43 -13.47 -3.11 0.42
CA VAL A 43 -14.59 -2.51 1.14
C VAL A 43 -14.81 -3.22 2.47
N VAL A 44 -15.36 -2.50 3.45
CA VAL A 44 -15.61 -3.03 4.80
C VAL A 44 -16.98 -3.70 4.80
N GLY A 45 -17.05 -4.99 5.10
CA GLY A 45 -18.30 -5.74 5.16
C GLY A 45 -19.07 -5.50 6.45
N GLY A 46 -20.39 -5.35 6.31
CA GLY A 46 -21.38 -5.36 7.39
C GLY A 46 -22.32 -6.56 7.27
N GLU A 47 -23.60 -6.32 7.54
CA GLU A 47 -24.65 -7.33 7.50
C GLU A 47 -24.82 -7.98 6.11
N SER A 48 -25.35 -9.20 6.09
CA SER A 48 -25.39 -10.05 4.89
C SER A 48 -26.80 -10.61 4.74
N GLN A 49 -27.49 -10.26 3.66
CA GLN A 49 -28.91 -10.57 3.45
C GLN A 49 -29.10 -11.24 2.09
N ASP A 50 -29.58 -12.49 2.06
CA ASP A 50 -29.88 -13.24 0.83
C ASP A 50 -28.70 -13.21 -0.18
N THR A 51 -28.89 -12.64 -1.36
CA THR A 51 -27.87 -12.45 -2.41
C THR A 51 -27.04 -11.16 -2.25
N TRP A 52 -27.28 -10.37 -1.21
CA TRP A 52 -26.71 -9.04 -0.98
C TRP A 52 -25.74 -9.00 0.19
N GLN A 53 -24.62 -8.30 0.00
CA GLN A 53 -23.65 -8.00 1.05
C GLN A 53 -23.71 -6.50 1.36
N GLY A 54 -24.00 -6.17 2.62
CA GLY A 54 -23.87 -4.82 3.12
C GLY A 54 -22.39 -4.46 3.19
N VAL A 55 -22.01 -3.31 2.62
CA VAL A 55 -20.63 -2.83 2.60
C VAL A 55 -20.57 -1.33 2.86
N THR A 56 -19.57 -0.93 3.63
CA THR A 56 -19.14 0.46 3.73
C THR A 56 -18.00 0.69 2.76
N VAL A 57 -18.21 1.60 1.81
CA VAL A 57 -17.11 2.17 1.02
C VAL A 57 -16.48 3.29 1.84
N GLU A 58 -15.16 3.28 1.92
CA GLU A 58 -14.35 4.21 2.69
C GLU A 58 -13.22 4.71 1.78
N GLY A 59 -12.84 5.99 1.87
CA GLY A 59 -11.73 6.50 1.10
C GLY A 59 -11.69 8.02 0.99
N TRP A 60 -10.90 8.49 0.04
CA TRP A 60 -10.52 9.88 -0.14
C TRP A 60 -11.13 10.44 -1.42
N ILE A 61 -11.76 11.61 -1.29
CA ILE A 61 -12.30 12.41 -2.40
C ILE A 61 -11.71 13.82 -2.35
N PHE A 62 -11.62 14.47 -3.51
CA PHE A 62 -11.06 15.81 -3.64
C PHE A 62 -12.02 16.87 -3.11
N VAL A 63 -11.52 17.83 -2.31
CA VAL A 63 -12.37 18.76 -1.54
C VAL A 63 -13.23 19.66 -2.43
N THR A 64 -12.73 20.12 -3.58
CA THR A 64 -13.54 20.96 -4.49
C THR A 64 -14.60 20.19 -5.29
N SER A 65 -14.59 18.85 -5.23
CA SER A 65 -15.57 17.97 -5.90
C SER A 65 -16.73 17.57 -5.01
N VAL A 66 -16.77 18.05 -3.75
CA VAL A 66 -17.87 17.88 -2.79
C VAL A 66 -18.33 19.23 -2.25
N GLY A 67 -19.56 19.28 -1.76
CA GLY A 67 -20.10 20.42 -1.01
C GLY A 67 -20.94 19.95 0.19
N PRO A 68 -21.18 20.81 1.19
CA PRO A 68 -22.05 20.49 2.32
C PRO A 68 -23.47 20.20 1.85
N THR A 69 -24.19 19.31 2.55
CA THR A 69 -25.56 18.94 2.18
C THR A 69 -26.54 19.07 3.35
N PRO A 70 -27.78 19.57 3.15
CA PRO A 70 -28.81 19.63 4.20
C PRO A 70 -29.58 18.31 4.35
N ARG A 71 -29.15 17.22 3.69
CA ARG A 71 -29.83 15.92 3.74
C ARG A 71 -29.44 15.17 5.01
N ALA A 72 -30.41 14.99 5.92
CA ALA A 72 -30.21 14.32 7.20
C ALA A 72 -29.45 12.99 7.06
N GLY A 73 -28.46 12.78 7.94
CA GLY A 73 -27.60 11.59 7.96
C GLY A 73 -26.34 11.67 7.08
N TYR A 74 -26.10 12.77 6.37
CA TYR A 74 -24.93 12.96 5.48
C TYR A 74 -24.35 14.37 5.63
N ASP A 75 -23.03 14.49 5.62
CA ASP A 75 -22.34 15.78 5.72
C ASP A 75 -22.09 16.41 4.34
N LEU A 76 -21.84 15.57 3.33
CA LEU A 76 -21.32 15.96 2.04
C LEU A 76 -22.12 15.35 0.87
N ALA A 77 -22.21 16.11 -0.22
CA ALA A 77 -22.69 15.64 -1.52
C ALA A 77 -21.64 15.89 -2.61
N VAL A 78 -21.49 14.95 -3.55
CA VAL A 78 -20.63 15.12 -4.73
C VAL A 78 -21.21 16.23 -5.62
N SER A 79 -20.47 17.32 -5.79
CA SER A 79 -20.90 18.50 -6.55
C SER A 79 -20.51 18.41 -8.04
N ARG A 80 -19.43 17.69 -8.34
CA ARG A 80 -18.84 17.59 -9.68
C ARG A 80 -19.61 16.64 -10.60
N ALA A 81 -19.68 16.98 -11.88
CA ALA A 81 -20.34 16.20 -12.93
C ALA A 81 -19.34 15.72 -14.00
N PRO A 82 -19.61 14.59 -14.69
CA PRO A 82 -20.71 13.67 -14.45
C PRO A 82 -20.47 12.75 -13.23
N GLU A 83 -19.21 12.47 -12.90
CA GLU A 83 -18.78 11.60 -11.81
C GLU A 83 -17.43 12.05 -11.22
N GLU A 84 -17.15 11.66 -9.99
CA GLU A 84 -15.86 11.83 -9.30
C GLU A 84 -15.32 10.51 -8.75
N ASN A 85 -14.00 10.44 -8.56
CA ASN A 85 -13.23 9.28 -8.16
C ASN A 85 -13.07 9.22 -6.63
N LEU A 86 -13.61 8.18 -6.00
CA LEU A 86 -13.25 7.78 -4.63
C LEU A 86 -11.97 6.93 -4.67
N ARG A 87 -10.99 7.23 -3.81
CA ARG A 87 -9.67 6.56 -3.82
C ARG A 87 -9.27 5.97 -2.47
N SER A 88 -8.42 4.95 -2.46
CA SER A 88 -7.94 4.31 -1.21
C SER A 88 -7.00 5.20 -0.39
N ALA A 89 -6.37 6.19 -1.02
CA ALA A 89 -5.50 7.18 -0.40
C ALA A 89 -5.56 8.49 -1.23
N PRO A 90 -5.07 9.63 -0.72
CA PRO A 90 -4.85 10.84 -1.53
C PRO A 90 -4.05 10.52 -2.80
N ALA A 91 -4.70 10.71 -3.97
CA ALA A 91 -4.18 10.31 -5.28
C ALA A 91 -3.71 8.83 -5.39
N GLY A 92 -4.32 7.92 -4.62
CA GLY A 92 -4.10 6.47 -4.63
C GLY A 92 -5.01 5.71 -5.62
N ALA A 93 -5.14 4.39 -5.41
CA ALA A 93 -5.93 3.52 -6.27
C ALA A 93 -7.43 3.87 -6.28
N LEU A 94 -8.11 3.65 -7.40
CA LEU A 94 -9.55 3.89 -7.54
C LEU A 94 -10.36 2.84 -6.77
N ILE A 95 -11.26 3.29 -5.89
CA ILE A 95 -12.25 2.44 -5.21
C ILE A 95 -13.58 2.46 -5.99
N GLY A 96 -13.97 3.61 -6.52
CA GLY A 96 -15.20 3.72 -7.30
C GLY A 96 -15.42 5.10 -7.92
N LYS A 97 -16.44 5.16 -8.76
CA LYS A 97 -16.93 6.36 -9.44
C LYS A 97 -18.29 6.76 -8.86
N LEU A 98 -18.33 7.93 -8.25
CA LEU A 98 -19.48 8.50 -7.56
C LEU A 98 -20.14 9.56 -8.46
N PRO A 99 -21.40 9.40 -8.90
CA PRO A 99 -22.07 10.40 -9.72
C PRO A 99 -22.40 11.66 -8.91
N GLN A 100 -22.67 12.75 -9.63
CA GLN A 100 -23.15 14.00 -9.02
C GLN A 100 -24.38 13.75 -8.11
N GLY A 101 -24.39 14.36 -6.93
CA GLY A 101 -25.47 14.22 -5.94
C GLY A 101 -25.41 12.95 -5.08
N PHE A 102 -24.39 12.10 -5.24
CA PHE A 102 -24.06 11.01 -4.31
C PHE A 102 -23.72 11.59 -2.91
N LEU A 103 -24.10 10.88 -1.85
CA LEU A 103 -24.03 11.36 -0.45
C LEU A 103 -23.01 10.60 0.38
N LEU A 104 -22.26 11.34 1.19
CA LEU A 104 -21.07 10.91 1.92
C LEU A 104 -21.08 11.44 3.35
N ASN A 105 -20.54 10.66 4.29
CA ASN A 105 -20.27 11.09 5.65
C ASN A 105 -18.79 11.48 5.75
N LYS A 106 -18.49 12.58 6.44
CA LYS A 106 -17.13 13.09 6.62
C LYS A 106 -16.48 12.45 7.84
N VAL A 107 -15.33 11.81 7.64
CA VAL A 107 -14.56 11.15 8.71
C VAL A 107 -13.46 12.06 9.23
N ALA A 108 -12.67 12.63 8.32
CA ALA A 108 -11.53 13.50 8.64
C ALA A 108 -11.17 14.41 7.44
N GLU A 109 -10.43 15.49 7.70
CA GLU A 109 -9.75 16.24 6.64
C GLU A 109 -8.34 15.68 6.42
N GLY A 110 -7.85 15.74 5.19
CA GLY A 110 -6.51 15.25 4.84
C GLY A 110 -5.43 16.27 5.18
N THR A 111 -4.28 15.79 5.65
CA THR A 111 -3.10 16.60 6.02
C THR A 111 -2.58 17.50 4.88
N SER A 112 -2.97 17.22 3.63
CA SER A 112 -2.62 17.99 2.43
C SER A 112 -3.71 19.00 2.00
N GLY A 113 -4.76 19.21 2.80
CA GLY A 113 -5.83 20.22 2.63
C GLY A 113 -6.81 19.98 1.46
N ASN A 114 -6.33 19.36 0.38
CA ASN A 114 -7.07 19.17 -0.87
C ASN A 114 -7.93 17.90 -0.90
N TRP A 115 -7.87 17.07 0.14
CA TRP A 115 -8.55 15.77 0.23
C TRP A 115 -9.36 15.67 1.52
N VAL A 116 -10.53 15.04 1.45
CA VAL A 116 -11.38 14.73 2.61
C VAL A 116 -11.61 13.22 2.68
N HIS A 117 -11.49 12.66 3.88
CA HIS A 117 -11.77 11.25 4.16
C HIS A 117 -13.26 11.07 4.40
N VAL A 118 -13.86 10.14 3.69
CA VAL A 118 -15.31 9.94 3.64
C VAL A 118 -15.68 8.46 3.68
N LEU A 119 -16.84 8.17 4.25
CA LEU A 119 -17.43 6.83 4.23
C LEU A 119 -18.89 6.86 3.78
N ARG A 120 -19.37 5.71 3.29
CA ARG A 120 -20.77 5.48 2.94
C ARG A 120 -21.14 4.00 3.05
N ALA A 121 -22.08 3.69 3.93
CA ALA A 121 -22.73 2.38 3.96
C ALA A 121 -23.73 2.22 2.79
N GLY A 122 -23.88 1.00 2.28
CA GLY A 122 -24.80 0.59 1.23
C GLY A 122 -24.65 -0.90 0.93
N TRP A 123 -25.07 -1.34 -0.25
CA TRP A 123 -25.17 -2.77 -0.60
C TRP A 123 -24.57 -3.11 -1.97
N VAL A 124 -24.05 -4.33 -2.10
CA VAL A 124 -23.57 -4.92 -3.36
C VAL A 124 -24.05 -6.37 -3.49
N GLU A 125 -24.08 -6.91 -4.70
CA GLU A 125 -24.38 -8.32 -4.94
C GLU A 125 -23.21 -9.21 -4.48
N LYS A 126 -23.49 -10.31 -3.76
CA LYS A 126 -22.46 -11.26 -3.27
C LYS A 126 -21.63 -11.88 -4.39
N SER A 127 -22.18 -11.98 -5.59
CA SER A 127 -21.49 -12.41 -6.81
C SER A 127 -20.35 -11.47 -7.24
N ALA A 128 -20.42 -10.19 -6.86
CA ALA A 128 -19.47 -9.15 -7.24
C ALA A 128 -18.38 -8.89 -6.19
N VAL A 129 -18.39 -9.61 -5.06
CA VAL A 129 -17.42 -9.46 -3.97
C VAL A 129 -16.92 -10.81 -3.43
N GLU A 130 -15.62 -10.89 -3.18
CA GLU A 130 -14.95 -12.02 -2.55
C GLU A 130 -14.56 -11.66 -1.12
N ALA A 131 -14.79 -12.55 -0.15
CA ALA A 131 -14.36 -12.33 1.23
C ALA A 131 -12.84 -12.47 1.33
N VAL A 132 -12.15 -11.36 1.65
CA VAL A 132 -10.72 -11.38 1.95
C VAL A 132 -10.56 -11.97 3.34
N ALA A 133 -9.99 -13.17 3.42
CA ALA A 133 -9.76 -13.88 4.67
C ALA A 133 -8.98 -12.98 5.66
N GLN A 134 -9.67 -12.55 6.72
CA GLN A 134 -9.03 -12.01 7.92
C GLN A 134 -8.16 -13.12 8.50
N VAL A 135 -6.84 -12.96 8.49
CA VAL A 135 -5.91 -13.87 9.19
C VAL A 135 -6.01 -13.54 10.68
N ALA A 136 -7.12 -13.95 11.29
CA ALA A 136 -7.41 -13.71 12.69
C ALA A 136 -6.47 -14.56 13.56
N SER A 137 -5.71 -13.91 14.43
CA SER A 137 -4.77 -14.55 15.35
C SER A 137 -5.49 -15.33 16.45
N THR A 138 -6.01 -16.53 16.13
CA THR A 138 -6.65 -17.46 17.08
C THR A 138 -5.61 -18.16 17.97
N ARG A 139 -4.98 -17.42 18.89
CA ARG A 139 -4.12 -17.99 19.95
C ARG A 139 -4.53 -17.55 21.35
N ALA A 140 -5.75 -17.88 21.74
CA ALA A 140 -6.19 -18.05 23.13
C ALA A 140 -7.39 -19.01 23.15
N ALA A 141 -7.40 -20.13 23.88
CA ALA A 141 -6.26 -20.78 24.54
C ALA A 141 -6.45 -22.30 24.51
N VAL A 142 -5.43 -23.04 24.07
CA VAL A 142 -5.26 -24.45 24.43
C VAL A 142 -4.30 -24.45 25.62
N ALA A 143 -4.87 -24.51 26.82
CA ALA A 143 -4.11 -24.77 28.03
C ALA A 143 -3.86 -26.28 28.08
N ASP A 144 -2.71 -26.70 27.56
CA ASP A 144 -2.25 -28.07 27.72
C ASP A 144 -1.90 -28.33 29.20
N SER A 145 -2.35 -29.47 29.69
CA SER A 145 -2.03 -30.04 31.01
C SER A 145 -2.33 -31.54 30.99
N ASP A 146 -1.89 -32.24 29.95
CA ASP A 146 -1.81 -33.70 30.01
C ASP A 146 -0.83 -34.12 31.12
N THR A 147 -1.21 -35.11 31.92
CA THR A 147 -0.40 -35.70 32.99
C THR A 147 -0.91 -37.12 33.21
N GLY A 148 -0.48 -38.02 32.33
CA GLY A 148 -0.94 -39.41 32.30
C GLY A 148 -0.40 -40.28 33.44
N GLY A 149 -1.03 -41.44 33.65
CA GLY A 149 -0.47 -42.46 34.55
C GLY A 149 -1.41 -43.62 34.95
N LEU A 150 -1.18 -44.79 34.34
CA LEU A 150 -1.31 -46.13 34.95
C LEU A 150 -2.69 -46.61 35.46
N THR A 151 -3.37 -47.40 34.62
CA THR A 151 -4.24 -48.52 35.08
C THR A 151 -3.39 -49.66 35.65
N PRO A 152 -3.93 -50.56 36.52
CA PRO A 152 -4.43 -51.84 35.97
C PRO A 152 -5.58 -52.55 36.74
N GLY A 153 -6.72 -52.75 36.06
CA GLY A 153 -7.35 -54.06 35.83
C GLY A 153 -8.05 -54.88 36.94
N ARG A 154 -9.32 -55.26 36.70
CA ARG A 154 -9.82 -56.64 36.93
C ARG A 154 -11.02 -57.03 36.02
N ARG A 155 -11.07 -58.29 35.59
CA ARG A 155 -12.16 -59.02 34.85
C ARG A 155 -12.50 -60.32 35.65
N PRO A 156 -13.32 -61.34 35.25
CA PRO A 156 -14.00 -61.67 33.97
C PRO A 156 -15.54 -61.48 34.10
N ARG A 157 -16.53 -62.14 33.45
CA ARG A 157 -16.72 -63.21 32.42
C ARG A 157 -18.10 -62.90 31.75
N GLY A 158 -18.29 -62.82 30.43
CA GLY A 158 -18.56 -63.93 29.47
C GLY A 158 -20.08 -64.19 29.31
N PRO A 159 -20.58 -65.00 28.34
CA PRO A 159 -19.91 -65.64 27.21
C PRO A 159 -20.54 -65.33 25.81
N GLU A 160 -19.76 -65.59 24.74
CA GLU A 160 -20.04 -66.32 23.45
C GLU A 160 -21.41 -66.20 22.69
N THR A 161 -21.57 -66.45 21.38
CA THR A 161 -20.74 -67.15 20.35
C THR A 161 -20.81 -66.42 18.95
N PRO A 162 -20.53 -66.95 17.71
CA PRO A 162 -19.76 -66.20 16.72
C PRO A 162 -20.40 -65.91 15.32
N GLY A 163 -19.73 -65.09 14.51
CA GLY A 163 -19.96 -64.90 13.07
C GLY A 163 -18.68 -64.46 12.35
N GLN A 164 -18.45 -64.88 11.10
CA GLN A 164 -17.11 -64.89 10.47
C GLN A 164 -17.12 -64.42 9.00
N ARG A 165 -16.25 -63.44 8.66
CA ARG A 165 -15.43 -63.39 7.42
C ARG A 165 -14.44 -62.22 7.42
N SER A 166 -13.34 -62.38 6.68
CA SER A 166 -12.19 -61.47 6.68
C SER A 166 -12.30 -60.37 5.61
N GLY A 167 -11.79 -59.17 5.92
CA GLY A 167 -11.66 -58.03 4.99
C GLY A 167 -10.27 -57.40 5.11
N VAL A 168 -9.53 -57.42 4.01
CA VAL A 168 -8.10 -57.08 3.85
C VAL A 168 -7.77 -55.59 4.11
N ASN A 169 -6.68 -55.37 4.84
CA ASN A 169 -5.74 -54.22 4.90
C ASN A 169 -6.07 -52.81 4.35
N ALA A 170 -5.52 -51.86 5.12
CA ALA A 170 -4.98 -50.53 4.77
C ALA A 170 -5.94 -49.33 4.82
N PRO A 171 -5.50 -48.19 5.41
CA PRO A 171 -6.33 -47.01 5.61
C PRO A 171 -6.32 -46.05 4.42
N ASP A 172 -7.32 -45.16 4.37
CA ASP A 172 -7.34 -44.02 3.45
C ASP A 172 -6.11 -43.10 3.64
N THR A 173 -5.41 -42.85 2.54
CA THR A 173 -4.47 -41.72 2.41
C THR A 173 -4.64 -41.11 1.02
N SER A 174 -5.90 -40.79 0.70
CA SER A 174 -6.23 -39.83 -0.35
C SER A 174 -5.79 -38.44 0.13
N ALA A 175 -4.88 -37.82 -0.62
CA ALA A 175 -4.14 -36.65 -0.15
C ALA A 175 -5.06 -35.46 0.19
N SER A 176 -4.77 -34.77 1.30
CA SER A 176 -5.29 -33.43 1.57
C SER A 176 -5.00 -32.53 0.36
N PRO A 177 -5.97 -31.72 -0.12
CA PRO A 177 -5.71 -30.81 -1.22
C PRO A 177 -4.68 -29.77 -0.78
N SER A 178 -3.48 -29.82 -1.37
CA SER A 178 -2.42 -28.83 -1.14
C SER A 178 -2.98 -27.43 -1.37
N ALA A 179 -3.05 -26.62 -0.32
CA ALA A 179 -3.58 -25.27 -0.40
C ALA A 179 -2.80 -24.46 -1.47
N PRO A 180 -3.47 -23.64 -2.29
CA PRO A 180 -2.81 -22.92 -3.38
C PRO A 180 -1.74 -21.98 -2.82
N VAL A 181 -0.48 -22.28 -3.11
CA VAL A 181 0.66 -21.46 -2.69
C VAL A 181 0.60 -20.14 -3.46
N ASP A 182 0.39 -19.03 -2.73
CA ASP A 182 0.44 -17.68 -3.29
C ASP A 182 1.91 -17.30 -3.61
N PRO A 183 2.33 -17.25 -4.89
CA PRO A 183 3.73 -16.98 -5.25
C PRO A 183 4.14 -15.51 -5.02
N SER A 184 3.18 -14.66 -4.62
CA SER A 184 3.42 -13.29 -4.17
C SER A 184 3.66 -13.19 -2.66
N ARG A 185 3.50 -14.27 -1.89
CA ARG A 185 3.84 -14.35 -0.46
C ARG A 185 4.96 -15.35 -0.24
N VAL A 186 6.01 -14.91 0.44
CA VAL A 186 7.18 -15.74 0.78
C VAL A 186 7.60 -15.44 2.22
N GLU A 187 8.40 -16.33 2.80
CA GLU A 187 9.04 -16.08 4.09
C GLU A 187 10.57 -16.14 3.96
N SER A 188 11.29 -15.42 4.82
CA SER A 188 12.75 -15.52 4.89
C SER A 188 13.17 -16.82 5.58
N ALA A 189 13.54 -17.83 4.78
CA ALA A 189 13.93 -19.18 5.23
C ALA A 189 15.11 -19.22 6.24
N ARG A 190 15.87 -18.12 6.37
CA ARG A 190 16.92 -17.92 7.37
C ARG A 190 17.06 -16.44 7.70
N ARG A 191 17.74 -16.12 8.81
CA ARG A 191 18.15 -14.74 9.13
C ARG A 191 18.97 -14.19 7.96
N THR A 192 18.56 -13.06 7.39
CA THR A 192 19.18 -12.48 6.19
C THR A 192 19.12 -10.96 6.23
N VAL A 193 20.08 -10.29 5.60
CA VAL A 193 20.07 -8.84 5.45
C VAL A 193 18.98 -8.45 4.44
N LEU A 194 18.19 -7.43 4.77
CA LEU A 194 17.35 -6.70 3.82
C LEU A 194 18.15 -5.51 3.32
N TYR A 195 18.18 -5.32 2.01
CA TYR A 195 18.89 -4.22 1.35
C TYR A 195 17.90 -3.21 0.79
N ARG A 196 18.31 -1.95 0.63
CA ARG A 196 17.47 -0.92 0.00
C ARG A 196 17.23 -1.19 -1.50
N ALA A 197 18.10 -1.99 -2.13
CA ALA A 197 18.02 -2.57 -3.47
C ALA A 197 19.16 -3.59 -3.70
N PRO A 198 19.22 -4.28 -4.86
CA PRO A 198 20.42 -4.95 -5.36
C PRO A 198 21.74 -4.22 -5.06
N GLU A 199 22.70 -4.95 -4.48
CA GLU A 199 24.07 -4.50 -4.11
C GLU A 199 24.14 -3.19 -3.30
N GLY A 200 23.02 -2.73 -2.74
CA GLY A 200 22.91 -1.42 -2.09
C GLY A 200 23.29 -1.43 -0.61
N ALA A 201 23.05 -0.30 0.05
CA ALA A 201 23.19 -0.23 1.51
C ALA A 201 22.15 -1.13 2.21
N PRO A 202 22.53 -1.83 3.30
CA PRO A 202 21.58 -2.50 4.18
C PRO A 202 20.45 -1.57 4.66
N ALA A 203 19.24 -2.11 4.71
CA ALA A 203 18.07 -1.51 5.34
C ALA A 203 17.85 -2.07 6.77
N GLY A 204 18.21 -3.34 6.99
CA GLY A 204 18.07 -4.03 8.27
C GLY A 204 18.33 -5.53 8.14
N THR A 205 17.89 -6.30 9.13
CA THR A 205 18.00 -7.77 9.13
C THR A 205 16.63 -8.40 9.37
N LEU A 206 16.23 -9.31 8.48
CA LEU A 206 15.02 -10.12 8.62
C LEU A 206 15.29 -11.31 9.55
N ALA A 207 14.33 -11.62 10.41
CA ALA A 207 14.31 -12.86 11.17
C ALA A 207 14.01 -14.08 10.25
N PRO A 208 14.33 -15.31 10.66
CA PRO A 208 13.73 -16.50 10.06
C PRO A 208 12.19 -16.42 10.13
N SER A 209 11.49 -16.91 9.11
CA SER A 209 10.03 -16.82 8.98
C SER A 209 9.45 -15.38 9.01
N ALA A 210 10.27 -14.40 8.64
CA ALA A 210 9.85 -13.04 8.26
C ALA A 210 8.78 -13.08 7.14
N PRO A 211 7.48 -12.75 7.32
CA PRO A 211 6.54 -12.78 6.20
C PRO A 211 6.77 -11.60 5.26
N LEU A 212 6.85 -11.87 3.97
CA LEU A 212 7.20 -10.91 2.92
C LEU A 212 6.23 -11.01 1.75
N ARG A 213 5.98 -9.89 1.08
CA ARG A 213 5.22 -9.83 -0.16
C ARG A 213 6.14 -9.49 -1.32
N VAL A 214 6.16 -10.32 -2.36
CA VAL A 214 6.99 -10.11 -3.56
C VAL A 214 6.37 -9.04 -4.45
N LEU A 215 7.14 -7.98 -4.72
CA LEU A 215 6.81 -6.91 -5.66
C LEU A 215 7.42 -7.13 -7.06
N GLY A 216 8.47 -7.94 -7.16
CA GLY A 216 9.15 -8.26 -8.43
C GLY A 216 10.46 -9.03 -8.22
N ARG A 217 11.09 -9.46 -9.31
CA ARG A 217 12.40 -10.15 -9.32
C ARG A 217 13.28 -9.58 -10.43
N SER A 218 14.60 -9.52 -10.21
CA SER A 218 15.58 -8.97 -11.16
C SER A 218 16.95 -9.61 -10.90
N GLY A 219 17.37 -10.54 -11.74
CA GLY A 219 18.52 -11.42 -11.43
C GLY A 219 18.25 -12.20 -10.14
N ASP A 220 19.27 -12.37 -9.31
CA ASP A 220 19.19 -13.05 -8.01
C ASP A 220 18.36 -12.28 -6.95
N TRP A 221 17.97 -11.04 -7.26
CA TRP A 221 17.33 -10.14 -6.32
C TRP A 221 15.79 -10.17 -6.41
N THR A 222 15.13 -10.44 -5.29
CA THR A 222 13.66 -10.33 -5.15
C THR A 222 13.32 -9.03 -4.41
N ARG A 223 12.55 -8.14 -5.05
CA ARG A 223 12.01 -6.93 -4.40
C ARG A 223 10.84 -7.34 -3.52
N VAL A 224 10.90 -7.01 -2.23
CA VAL A 224 9.88 -7.36 -1.23
C VAL A 224 9.31 -6.14 -0.52
N GLU A 225 8.05 -6.25 -0.13
CA GLU A 225 7.33 -5.41 0.83
C GLU A 225 7.24 -6.18 2.16
N LEU A 226 7.50 -5.49 3.27
CA LEU A 226 7.41 -6.00 4.64
C LEU A 226 6.39 -5.14 5.40
N GLU A 227 5.40 -5.77 6.01
CA GLU A 227 4.48 -5.13 6.94
C GLU A 227 5.01 -5.31 8.37
N GLY A 228 4.98 -4.26 9.19
CA GLY A 228 5.52 -4.30 10.55
C GLY A 228 5.27 -3.03 11.34
N TRP A 229 5.44 -3.13 12.66
CA TRP A 229 5.23 -2.03 13.60
C TRP A 229 6.57 -1.58 14.19
N VAL A 230 6.76 -0.27 14.27
CA VAL A 230 7.90 0.41 14.90
C VAL A 230 7.36 1.47 15.85
N LYS A 231 8.08 1.81 16.93
CA LYS A 231 7.60 2.79 17.90
C LYS A 231 7.58 4.18 17.25
N SER A 232 6.54 4.96 17.51
CA SER A 232 6.42 6.33 16.97
C SER A 232 7.51 7.28 17.48
N ALA A 233 8.16 6.96 18.61
CA ALA A 233 9.32 7.71 19.12
C ALA A 233 10.63 7.42 18.34
N ASP A 234 10.68 6.31 17.60
CA ASP A 234 11.83 5.91 16.77
C ASP A 234 11.65 6.39 15.31
N LEU A 235 10.67 7.30 15.05
CA LEU A 235 10.31 7.82 13.73
C LEU A 235 10.44 9.35 13.66
N GLU A 236 11.18 9.84 12.67
CA GLU A 236 11.17 11.26 12.30
C GLU A 236 10.11 11.54 11.23
N ILE A 237 9.36 12.62 11.39
CA ILE A 237 8.41 13.12 10.38
C ILE A 237 9.20 13.87 9.29
N ALA A 238 8.90 13.58 8.02
CA ALA A 238 9.50 14.30 6.90
C ALA A 238 9.27 15.83 7.01
N PRO A 239 10.28 16.68 6.76
CA PRO A 239 10.10 18.13 6.79
C PRO A 239 8.93 18.56 5.87
N PRO A 240 8.03 19.47 6.32
CA PRO A 240 6.85 19.84 5.53
C PRO A 240 7.19 20.29 4.11
N GLY A 241 6.56 19.64 3.12
CA GLY A 241 6.80 19.88 1.69
C GLY A 241 7.99 19.15 1.08
N VAL A 242 8.77 18.38 1.85
CA VAL A 242 9.89 17.56 1.35
C VAL A 242 9.48 16.10 1.24
N LEU A 243 9.31 15.62 0.00
CA LEU A 243 9.01 14.23 -0.29
C LEU A 243 10.24 13.33 -0.06
N MET A 244 10.03 12.17 0.58
CA MET A 244 11.06 11.15 0.80
C MET A 244 10.63 9.83 0.17
N GLY A 245 11.60 9.00 -0.24
CA GLY A 245 11.33 7.65 -0.78
C GLY A 245 10.80 7.59 -2.22
N ILE A 246 10.48 8.73 -2.84
CA ILE A 246 10.11 8.83 -4.26
C ILE A 246 11.26 8.28 -5.13
N THR A 247 10.94 7.41 -6.08
CA THR A 247 11.92 6.88 -7.05
C THR A 247 12.05 7.79 -8.27
N ALA A 248 13.22 7.85 -8.92
CA ALA A 248 13.33 8.52 -10.23
C ALA A 248 12.54 7.76 -11.30
N ALA A 249 12.31 6.45 -11.14
CA ALA A 249 11.38 5.69 -11.98
C ALA A 249 9.95 6.26 -11.89
N GLU A 250 9.41 6.41 -10.68
CA GLU A 250 8.11 7.02 -10.42
C GLU A 250 8.03 8.48 -10.91
N LEU A 251 9.09 9.26 -10.69
CA LEU A 251 9.22 10.63 -11.17
C LEU A 251 9.16 10.73 -12.71
N ARG A 252 9.72 9.74 -13.42
CA ARG A 252 9.66 9.60 -14.89
C ARG A 252 8.29 9.10 -15.39
N THR A 253 7.54 8.38 -14.55
CA THR A 253 6.19 7.86 -14.86
C THR A 253 5.11 8.93 -14.73
N ASP A 254 5.13 9.75 -13.68
CA ASP A 254 4.18 10.86 -13.47
C ASP A 254 4.92 12.21 -13.26
N PRO A 255 5.56 12.75 -14.32
CA PRO A 255 6.40 13.94 -14.20
C PRO A 255 5.61 15.22 -13.89
N GLN A 256 4.29 15.24 -14.13
CA GLN A 256 3.43 16.39 -13.88
C GLN A 256 2.99 16.48 -12.41
N ARG A 257 2.70 15.34 -11.76
CA ARG A 257 2.41 15.26 -10.32
C ARG A 257 3.56 15.78 -9.45
N TYR A 258 4.79 15.54 -9.88
CA TYR A 258 5.98 15.86 -9.10
C TYR A 258 6.65 17.19 -9.46
N ALA A 259 6.31 17.82 -10.59
CA ALA A 259 6.84 19.15 -10.95
C ALA A 259 6.58 20.19 -9.84
N GLY A 260 7.59 20.98 -9.50
CA GLY A 260 7.54 21.98 -8.43
C GLY A 260 7.62 21.45 -7.00
N GLN A 261 7.43 20.14 -6.77
CA GLN A 261 7.61 19.52 -5.44
C GLN A 261 9.07 19.56 -5.00
N VAL A 262 9.32 19.59 -3.69
CA VAL A 262 10.66 19.39 -3.14
C VAL A 262 10.82 17.94 -2.71
N LEU A 263 11.99 17.36 -2.95
CA LEU A 263 12.34 15.99 -2.54
C LEU A 263 13.71 15.94 -1.87
N ARG A 264 13.93 14.90 -1.05
CA ARG A 264 15.22 14.55 -0.46
C ARG A 264 15.72 13.23 -1.05
N TRP A 265 16.85 13.27 -1.74
CA TRP A 265 17.45 12.13 -2.44
C TRP A 265 18.93 11.97 -2.05
N THR A 266 19.36 10.72 -1.85
CA THR A 266 20.78 10.38 -1.86
C THR A 266 21.22 10.20 -3.32
N LEU A 267 22.33 10.79 -3.73
CA LEU A 267 22.87 10.75 -5.09
C LEU A 267 24.37 10.42 -5.05
N GLN A 268 24.89 9.76 -6.08
CA GLN A 268 26.33 9.70 -6.36
C GLN A 268 26.69 10.81 -7.34
N TYR A 269 27.50 11.78 -6.92
CA TYR A 269 28.03 12.84 -7.79
C TYR A 269 28.97 12.26 -8.85
N ILE A 270 28.92 12.75 -10.09
CA ILE A 270 29.84 12.34 -11.16
C ILE A 270 30.74 13.51 -11.57
N ALA A 271 30.14 14.60 -12.08
CA ALA A 271 30.85 15.77 -12.57
C ALA A 271 29.92 16.99 -12.69
N GLU A 272 30.44 18.18 -12.43
CA GLU A 272 29.85 19.44 -12.87
C GLU A 272 30.00 19.61 -14.39
N GLN A 273 29.02 20.27 -15.01
CA GLN A 273 28.95 20.62 -16.42
C GLN A 273 28.26 22.00 -16.58
N GLN A 274 28.34 22.57 -17.78
CA GLN A 274 27.58 23.76 -18.16
C GLN A 274 26.50 23.42 -19.18
N ALA A 275 25.33 24.05 -19.07
CA ALA A 275 24.19 23.78 -19.94
C ALA A 275 24.39 24.32 -21.36
N ASP A 276 24.30 23.43 -22.34
CA ASP A 276 24.25 23.71 -23.78
C ASP A 276 22.80 23.71 -24.30
N GLU A 277 22.63 24.10 -25.56
CA GLU A 277 21.33 24.21 -26.23
C GLU A 277 20.60 22.86 -26.43
N LEU A 278 21.28 21.73 -26.18
CA LEU A 278 20.71 20.38 -26.34
C LEU A 278 19.87 19.95 -25.14
N ARG A 279 19.84 20.74 -24.05
CA ARG A 279 19.09 20.47 -22.81
C ARG A 279 18.13 21.61 -22.47
N PRO A 280 17.06 21.85 -23.27
CA PRO A 280 16.17 23.01 -23.12
C PRO A 280 15.41 23.08 -21.78
N GLU A 281 15.42 22.01 -20.99
CA GLU A 281 14.88 21.98 -19.63
C GLU A 281 15.85 22.57 -18.57
N ILE A 282 17.09 22.89 -18.95
CA ILE A 282 18.09 23.59 -18.15
C ILE A 282 18.35 24.96 -18.81
N PRO A 283 18.35 26.08 -18.08
CA PRO A 283 18.62 27.38 -18.72
C PRO A 283 20.06 27.46 -19.26
N ASN A 284 20.23 27.83 -20.53
CA ASN A 284 21.52 27.90 -21.22
C ASN A 284 22.60 28.61 -20.37
N GLY A 285 23.82 28.07 -20.36
CA GLY A 285 24.94 28.60 -19.58
C GLY A 285 24.88 28.34 -18.07
N SER A 286 23.78 27.80 -17.52
CA SER A 286 23.71 27.39 -16.10
C SER A 286 24.71 26.30 -15.78
N ARG A 287 25.25 26.31 -14.55
CA ARG A 287 25.97 25.16 -14.00
C ARG A 287 24.98 24.12 -13.50
N TYR A 288 25.27 22.86 -13.81
CA TYR A 288 24.55 21.70 -13.30
C TYR A 288 25.54 20.58 -13.03
N PHE A 289 25.24 19.64 -12.13
CA PHE A 289 25.98 18.38 -12.05
C PHE A 289 25.18 17.20 -12.58
N LEU A 290 25.91 16.26 -13.17
CA LEU A 290 25.43 14.92 -13.44
C LEU A 290 25.63 14.06 -12.20
N ALA A 291 24.60 13.32 -11.83
CA ALA A 291 24.65 12.33 -10.75
C ALA A 291 23.95 11.03 -11.14
N ARG A 292 24.23 9.95 -10.40
CA ARG A 292 23.43 8.72 -10.40
C ARG A 292 22.49 8.73 -9.19
N GLY A 293 21.23 8.35 -9.40
CA GLY A 293 20.30 8.09 -8.32
C GLY A 293 18.81 8.33 -8.64
N PRO A 294 17.95 8.47 -7.61
CA PRO A 294 18.28 8.38 -6.19
C PRO A 294 18.92 7.03 -5.87
N LEU A 295 20.07 7.03 -5.20
CA LEU A 295 20.68 5.78 -4.74
C LEU A 295 19.63 5.04 -3.90
N PRO A 296 19.34 3.78 -4.24
CA PRO A 296 20.20 2.87 -5.00
C PRO A 296 19.92 2.71 -6.52
N GLU A 297 19.05 3.50 -7.16
CA GLU A 297 18.89 3.49 -8.62
C GLU A 297 20.18 3.90 -9.35
N HIS A 298 20.48 3.24 -10.48
CA HIS A 298 21.59 3.61 -11.37
C HIS A 298 21.19 4.64 -12.45
N GLY A 299 19.98 5.21 -12.38
CA GLY A 299 19.50 6.22 -13.33
C GLY A 299 20.29 7.52 -13.23
N PHE A 300 20.43 8.24 -14.35
CA PHE A 300 21.09 9.55 -14.36
C PHE A 300 20.10 10.68 -14.01
N VAL A 301 20.59 11.65 -13.25
CA VAL A 301 19.84 12.84 -12.81
C VAL A 301 20.67 14.09 -13.13
N TYR A 302 20.02 15.12 -13.66
CA TYR A 302 20.61 16.46 -13.80
C TYR A 302 20.18 17.35 -12.63
N VAL A 303 21.13 18.01 -11.97
CA VAL A 303 20.86 18.88 -10.83
C VAL A 303 21.46 20.26 -11.08
N ILE A 304 20.61 21.27 -11.25
CA ILE A 304 20.98 22.66 -11.52
C ILE A 304 21.50 23.31 -10.23
N VAL A 305 22.63 24.02 -10.33
CA VAL A 305 23.41 24.50 -9.20
C VAL A 305 23.27 26.01 -9.07
N PRO A 306 22.63 26.53 -8.00
CA PRO A 306 22.61 27.97 -7.75
C PRO A 306 24.02 28.47 -7.41
N GLU A 307 24.31 29.73 -7.76
CA GLU A 307 25.65 30.32 -7.63
C GLU A 307 26.23 30.20 -6.21
N ALA A 308 25.40 30.43 -5.20
CA ALA A 308 25.73 30.29 -3.77
C ALA A 308 26.09 28.85 -3.32
N LYS A 309 26.08 27.86 -4.22
CA LYS A 309 26.45 26.46 -3.95
C LYS A 309 27.61 25.92 -4.79
N ARG A 310 28.17 26.70 -5.73
CA ARG A 310 29.30 26.23 -6.58
C ARG A 310 30.53 25.87 -5.78
N ALA A 311 31.00 26.73 -4.87
CA ALA A 311 32.15 26.43 -4.00
C ALA A 311 31.95 25.17 -3.11
N GLN A 312 30.69 24.83 -2.77
CA GLN A 312 30.39 23.60 -2.03
C GLN A 312 30.49 22.37 -2.96
N LEU A 313 30.10 22.50 -4.23
CA LEU A 313 30.20 21.46 -5.27
C LEU A 313 31.65 21.23 -5.73
N GLU A 314 32.45 22.29 -5.86
CA GLU A 314 33.88 22.25 -6.18
C GLU A 314 34.70 21.44 -5.15
N SER A 315 34.22 21.36 -3.91
CA SER A 315 34.82 20.52 -2.85
C SER A 315 34.46 19.03 -2.91
N LEU A 316 33.55 18.61 -3.79
CA LEU A 316 33.11 17.21 -3.88
C LEU A 316 34.04 16.37 -4.77
N SER A 317 34.63 15.34 -4.18
CA SER A 317 35.31 14.27 -4.94
C SER A 317 34.35 13.59 -5.92
N PRO A 318 34.77 13.28 -7.15
CA PRO A 318 34.00 12.44 -8.07
C PRO A 318 33.60 11.10 -7.41
N LEU A 319 32.40 10.62 -7.72
CA LEU A 319 31.76 9.42 -7.14
C LEU A 319 31.40 9.51 -5.64
N ALA A 320 31.62 10.65 -4.98
CA ALA A 320 31.15 10.88 -3.61
C ALA A 320 29.62 10.73 -3.49
N THR A 321 29.18 10.17 -2.37
CA THR A 321 27.77 10.07 -2.01
C THR A 321 27.32 11.35 -1.32
N ILE A 322 26.25 11.97 -1.82
CA ILE A 322 25.69 13.20 -1.28
C ILE A 322 24.19 13.05 -1.00
N GLN A 323 23.71 13.68 0.06
CA GLN A 323 22.30 13.91 0.30
C GLN A 323 21.93 15.28 -0.27
N VAL A 324 20.97 15.33 -1.19
CA VAL A 324 20.43 16.58 -1.74
C VAL A 324 19.00 16.79 -1.31
N THR A 325 18.65 18.05 -1.01
CA THR A 325 17.27 18.53 -1.05
C THR A 325 17.13 19.41 -2.27
N ALA A 326 16.18 19.10 -3.14
CA ALA A 326 16.05 19.75 -4.45
C ALA A 326 14.59 19.83 -4.89
N ARG A 327 14.25 20.87 -5.66
CA ARG A 327 12.93 21.01 -6.29
C ARG A 327 12.93 20.30 -7.64
N VAL A 328 11.86 19.61 -7.98
CA VAL A 328 11.69 18.97 -9.29
C VAL A 328 11.37 20.03 -10.33
N ARG A 329 12.25 20.19 -11.34
CA ARG A 329 11.99 21.06 -12.50
C ARG A 329 11.23 20.31 -13.59
N THR A 330 11.68 19.10 -13.91
CA THR A 330 10.90 18.12 -14.69
C THR A 330 11.24 16.71 -14.25
N GLY A 331 10.22 15.84 -14.18
CA GLY A 331 10.45 14.41 -13.96
C GLY A 331 11.08 13.68 -15.15
N ARG A 332 11.08 14.28 -16.36
CA ARG A 332 11.53 13.65 -17.60
C ARG A 332 11.95 14.69 -18.66
N THR A 333 13.23 14.68 -19.05
CA THR A 333 13.73 15.42 -20.22
C THR A 333 13.20 14.85 -21.54
N ARG A 334 13.01 15.72 -22.55
CA ARG A 334 12.48 15.42 -23.88
C ARG A 334 13.33 14.41 -24.65
N PHE A 335 14.65 14.51 -24.58
CA PHE A 335 15.57 13.72 -25.40
C PHE A 335 16.14 12.49 -24.70
N LEU A 336 16.41 12.58 -23.40
CA LEU A 336 17.12 11.52 -22.64
C LEU A 336 16.28 10.87 -21.55
N GLY A 337 15.08 11.39 -21.25
CA GLY A 337 14.19 10.85 -20.21
C GLY A 337 14.65 11.06 -18.77
N ASN A 338 15.91 11.44 -18.53
CA ASN A 338 16.47 11.76 -17.20
C ASN A 338 15.69 12.91 -16.53
N PRO A 339 15.54 12.92 -15.18
CA PRO A 339 15.01 14.06 -14.44
C PRO A 339 15.91 15.29 -14.47
N VAL A 340 15.31 16.46 -14.22
CA VAL A 340 16.01 17.72 -13.90
C VAL A 340 15.49 18.27 -12.57
N LEU A 341 16.42 18.60 -11.67
CA LEU A 341 16.13 19.18 -10.36
C LEU A 341 16.84 20.55 -10.20
N ASP A 342 16.25 21.45 -9.42
CA ASP A 342 16.87 22.68 -8.92
C ASP A 342 17.38 22.45 -7.48
N LEU A 343 18.69 22.60 -7.24
CA LEU A 343 19.28 22.34 -5.93
C LEU A 343 18.88 23.40 -4.89
N ILE A 344 18.50 22.95 -3.68
CA ILE A 344 18.24 23.81 -2.52
C ILE A 344 19.36 23.63 -1.49
N SER A 345 19.66 22.38 -1.11
CA SER A 345 20.79 22.05 -0.23
C SER A 345 21.48 20.77 -0.68
N LEU A 346 22.78 20.68 -0.38
CA LEU A 346 23.59 19.49 -0.52
C LEU A 346 24.39 19.25 0.76
N GLU A 347 24.63 18.00 1.07
CA GLU A 347 25.38 17.51 2.23
C GLU A 347 26.17 16.26 1.80
N THR A 348 27.44 16.17 2.16
CA THR A 348 28.27 14.99 1.85
C THR A 348 28.02 13.90 2.88
N LEU A 349 27.74 12.68 2.44
CA LEU A 349 27.65 11.52 3.33
C LEU A 349 29.04 10.85 3.46
N PRO A 350 29.38 10.31 4.65
CA PRO A 350 30.64 9.62 4.88
C PRO A 350 30.74 8.25 4.20
#